data_AF-A0A535TVG0-F1
#
_entry.id   AF-A0A535TVG0-F1
#
_cell.length_a   1.000
_cell.length_b   1.000
_cell.length_c   1.000
_cell.angle_alpha   90.00
_cell.angle_beta   90.00
_cell.angle_gamma   90.00
#
_symmetry.space_group_name_H-M   'P 1'
#
loop_
_entity.id
_entity.type
_entity.pdbx_description
1 polymer ?
#
loop_
_entity_poly.entity_id
_entity_poly.type
_entity_poly.pdbx_seq_one_letter_code
_entity_poly.pdbx_strand_id
1 'polypeptide(L)'
;MQGLRLDQVVHDQAILQVVQDSISADQPRKGEQTIDASGTAWKVTLTPLEHAQRNMQAELEGVAGHEEASHYTYFVVAIEDLTELRRLERVRRDFIANISHELRTPLASVRLLAETLEEAIDTDRDKAQMFLEKIENEVQ
;
A
#
# COMPACT_ATOMS: atom_id res chain seq x y z
N MET A 1 30.38 18.69 11.85
CA MET A 1 29.70 17.44 12.20
C MET A 1 30.08 16.41 11.16
N GLN A 2 30.73 15.30 11.53
CA GLN A 2 31.01 14.20 10.59
C GLN A 2 29.69 13.48 10.32
N GLY A 3 29.31 13.34 9.04
CA GLY A 3 28.15 12.57 8.65
C GLY A 3 28.37 11.08 8.90
N LEU A 4 27.31 10.37 9.31
CA LEU A 4 27.29 8.90 9.35
C LEU A 4 26.94 8.37 7.96
N ARG A 5 27.50 7.23 7.59
CA ARG A 5 27.14 6.58 6.33
C ARG A 5 25.76 5.93 6.46
N LEU A 6 24.98 5.94 5.37
CA LEU A 6 23.62 5.40 5.38
C LEU A 6 23.59 3.90 5.74
N ASP A 7 24.57 3.13 5.27
CA ASP A 7 24.73 1.69 5.57
C ASP A 7 25.11 1.39 7.03
N GLN A 8 25.51 2.41 7.80
CA GLN A 8 25.74 2.28 9.25
C GLN A 8 24.46 2.50 10.07
N VAL A 9 23.46 3.15 9.48
CA VAL A 9 22.19 3.49 10.16
C VAL A 9 21.08 2.55 9.69
N VAL A 10 21.02 2.30 8.38
CA VAL A 10 20.06 1.42 7.74
C VAL A 10 20.75 0.10 7.41
N HIS A 11 20.37 -0.95 8.13
CA HIS A 11 20.93 -2.30 7.95
C HIS A 11 20.15 -3.12 6.93
N ASP A 12 18.97 -2.66 6.53
CA ASP A 12 18.11 -3.35 5.59
C ASP A 12 18.66 -3.26 4.15
N GLN A 13 19.03 -4.41 3.60
CA GLN A 13 19.62 -4.50 2.26
C GLN A 13 18.66 -4.07 1.16
N ALA A 14 17.35 -4.24 1.36
CA ALA A 14 16.34 -3.87 0.38
C ALA A 14 16.21 -2.35 0.27
N ILE A 15 16.29 -1.64 1.41
CA ILE A 15 16.35 -0.17 1.44
C ILE A 15 17.63 0.35 0.77
N LEU A 16 18.78 -0.24 1.11
CA LEU A 16 20.07 0.16 0.54
C LEU A 16 20.11 -0.06 -0.98
N GLN A 17 19.51 -1.14 -1.49
CA GLN A 17 19.41 -1.41 -2.91
C GLN A 17 18.57 -0.35 -3.65
N VAL A 18 17.42 0.05 -3.10
CA VAL A 18 16.57 1.11 -3.71
C VAL A 18 17.33 2.43 -3.80
N VAL A 19 18.10 2.77 -2.77
CA VAL A 19 18.95 3.96 -2.75
C VAL A 19 20.04 3.85 -3.83
N GLN A 20 20.73 2.71 -3.90
CA GLN A 20 21.83 2.47 -4.84
C GLN A 20 21.36 2.48 -6.30
N ASP A 21 20.22 1.87 -6.61
CA ASP A 21 19.62 1.86 -7.95
C ASP A 21 19.22 3.28 -8.38
N SER A 22 18.69 4.09 -7.45
CA SER A 22 18.28 5.47 -7.73
C SER A 22 19.47 6.39 -8.00
N ILE A 23 20.56 6.21 -7.25
CA ILE A 23 21.82 6.94 -7.47
C ILE A 23 22.42 6.55 -8.82
N SER A 24 22.45 5.26 -9.14
CA SER A 24 23.09 4.75 -10.36
C SER A 24 22.34 5.14 -11.65
N ALA A 25 21.03 5.36 -11.56
CA ALA A 25 20.19 5.72 -12.69
C ALA A 25 19.98 7.24 -12.88
N ASP A 26 20.44 8.06 -11.94
CA ASP A 26 20.19 9.52 -11.87
C ASP A 26 18.70 9.90 -12.06
N GLN A 27 17.80 9.00 -11.67
CA GLN A 27 16.35 9.15 -11.77
C GLN A 27 15.73 8.92 -10.38
N PRO A 28 14.99 9.89 -9.81
CA PRO A 28 14.23 9.65 -8.59
C PRO A 28 13.26 8.49 -8.77
N ARG A 29 13.46 7.43 -8.00
CA ARG A 29 12.49 6.34 -7.91
C ARG A 29 11.87 6.34 -6.52
N LYS A 30 10.54 6.27 -6.48
CA LYS A 30 9.79 5.96 -5.28
C LYS A 30 9.79 4.44 -5.12
N GLY A 31 10.46 3.93 -4.09
CA GLY A 31 10.48 2.51 -3.77
C GLY A 31 9.62 2.24 -2.54
N GLU A 32 8.44 1.68 -2.73
CA GLU A 32 7.68 1.11 -1.61
C GLU A 32 8.10 -0.35 -1.47
N GLN A 33 8.92 -0.65 -0.47
CA GLN A 33 9.35 -2.02 -0.18
C GLN A 33 8.69 -2.52 1.09
N THR A 34 7.89 -3.56 0.96
CA THR A 34 7.41 -4.30 2.12
C THR A 34 8.53 -5.24 2.55
N ILE A 35 9.17 -4.91 3.67
CA ILE A 35 10.29 -5.67 4.19
C ILE A 35 9.74 -6.69 5.17
N ASP A 36 9.74 -7.94 4.70
CA ASP A 36 9.62 -9.16 5.50
C ASP A 36 8.19 -9.57 5.96
N ALA A 37 8.05 -10.88 6.21
CA ALA A 37 6.87 -11.57 6.72
C ALA A 37 6.46 -11.18 8.17
N SER A 38 7.27 -10.39 8.87
CA SER A 38 7.08 -9.89 10.25
C SER A 38 6.00 -8.82 10.38
N GLY A 39 5.54 -8.27 9.25
CA GLY A 39 4.48 -7.27 9.21
C GLY A 39 4.96 -5.83 9.28
N THR A 40 6.26 -5.59 9.28
CA THR A 40 6.81 -4.22 9.23
C THR A 40 6.78 -3.70 7.79
N ALA A 41 6.23 -2.51 7.56
CA ALA A 41 6.13 -1.94 6.22
C ALA A 41 6.81 -0.59 6.18
N TRP A 42 7.81 -0.40 5.32
CA TRP A 42 8.53 0.87 5.18
C TRP A 42 8.38 1.40 3.77
N LYS A 43 8.14 2.71 3.63
CA LYS A 43 8.16 3.38 2.33
C LYS A 43 9.40 4.24 2.25
N VAL A 44 10.22 4.01 1.23
CA VAL A 44 11.48 4.74 1.01
C VAL A 44 11.32 5.61 -0.23
N THR A 45 11.44 6.91 -0.05
CA THR A 45 11.37 7.87 -1.16
C THR A 45 12.71 8.57 -1.29
N LEU A 46 13.32 8.49 -2.47
CA LEU A 46 14.49 9.27 -2.83
C LEU A 46 14.07 10.42 -3.73
N THR A 47 14.48 11.64 -3.39
CA THR A 47 14.26 12.84 -4.19
C THR A 47 15.62 13.50 -4.45
N PRO A 48 16.05 13.68 -5.71
CA PRO A 48 17.29 14.38 -5.99
C PRO A 48 17.17 15.82 -5.51
N LEU A 49 18.27 16.32 -4.97
CA LEU A 49 18.43 17.71 -4.60
C LEU A 49 19.24 18.37 -5.74
N GLU A 50 18.54 19.09 -6.63
CA GLU A 50 19.19 19.85 -7.70
C GLU A 50 20.14 20.88 -7.10
N HIS A 51 21.43 20.79 -7.44
CA HIS A 51 22.45 21.69 -6.91
C HIS A 51 22.53 22.94 -7.79
N ALA A 52 21.80 24.01 -7.43
CA ALA A 52 21.73 25.25 -8.21
C ALA A 52 22.99 26.15 -8.19
N GLN A 53 24.15 25.68 -7.71
CA GLN A 53 25.35 26.51 -7.54
C GLN A 53 26.53 26.03 -8.40
N ARG A 54 26.59 26.41 -9.69
CA ARG A 54 27.87 26.71 -10.35
C ARG A 54 27.82 27.48 -11.68
N ASN A 55 26.75 28.20 -12.03
CA ASN A 55 26.73 28.96 -13.29
C ASN A 55 27.20 30.42 -13.20
N MET A 56 27.58 30.95 -12.03
CA MET A 56 27.84 32.40 -11.90
C MET A 56 29.33 32.79 -11.76
N GLN A 57 30.24 31.83 -11.53
CA GLN A 57 31.69 32.12 -11.41
C GLN A 57 32.54 31.49 -12.52
N ALA A 58 32.05 30.46 -13.21
CA ALA A 58 32.79 29.78 -14.27
C ALA A 58 32.87 30.58 -15.59
N GLU A 59 32.01 31.59 -15.81
CA GLU A 59 32.08 32.45 -17.00
C GLU A 59 33.17 33.54 -16.91
N LEU A 60 33.68 33.84 -15.71
CA LEU A 60 34.64 34.94 -15.51
C LEU A 60 36.10 34.47 -15.48
N GLU A 61 36.36 33.20 -15.20
CA GLU A 61 37.71 32.65 -15.14
C GLU A 61 37.84 31.55 -16.18
N GLY A 62 38.25 31.95 -17.40
CA GLY A 62 38.60 31.05 -18.51
C GLY A 62 39.82 30.18 -18.20
N VAL A 63 39.71 29.30 -17.22
CA VAL A 63 40.75 28.35 -16.83
C VAL A 63 40.38 26.99 -17.39
N ALA A 64 41.05 26.62 -18.48
CA ALA A 64 41.18 25.24 -18.92
C ALA A 64 42.02 24.47 -17.89
N GLY A 65 41.37 23.99 -16.84
CA GLY A 65 41.97 23.17 -15.80
C GLY A 65 41.10 21.94 -15.59
N HIS A 66 41.73 20.77 -15.53
CA HIS A 66 41.06 19.49 -15.31
C HIS A 66 40.35 19.49 -13.95
N GLU A 67 39.08 19.87 -13.91
CA GLU A 67 38.18 19.49 -12.84
C GLU A 67 37.24 18.44 -13.41
N GLU A 68 37.55 17.16 -13.18
CA GLU A 68 36.48 16.17 -13.00
C GLU A 68 35.63 16.69 -11.83
N ALA A 69 34.68 17.57 -12.15
CA ALA A 69 33.63 17.95 -11.24
C ALA A 69 32.87 16.66 -10.95
N SER A 70 33.21 15.99 -9.85
CA SER A 70 32.38 14.94 -9.28
C SER A 70 30.99 15.55 -9.13
N HIS A 71 30.10 15.18 -10.06
CA HIS A 71 28.69 15.51 -9.99
C HIS A 71 28.14 14.70 -8.82
N TYR A 72 28.29 15.23 -7.61
CA TYR A 72 27.65 14.66 -6.45
C TYR A 72 26.16 14.94 -6.60
N THR A 73 25.42 13.97 -7.14
CA THR A 73 23.95 14.01 -7.07
C THR A 73 23.58 13.79 -5.60
N TYR A 74 23.12 14.84 -4.95
CA TYR A 74 22.58 14.74 -3.60
C TYR A 74 21.16 14.20 -3.67
N PHE A 75 20.78 13.37 -2.71
CA PHE A 75 19.42 12.86 -2.59
C PHE A 75 18.90 13.09 -1.17
N VAL A 76 17.64 13.49 -1.06
CA VAL A 76 16.87 13.43 0.17
C VAL A 76 16.25 12.04 0.25
N VAL A 77 16.52 11.33 1.34
CA VAL A 77 15.91 10.03 1.63
C VAL A 77 14.86 10.22 2.72
N ALA A 78 13.61 9.86 2.42
CA ALA A 78 12.53 9.78 3.38
C ALA A 78 12.17 8.30 3.63
N ILE A 79 12.11 7.90 4.90
CA ILE A 79 11.71 6.55 5.32
C ILE A 79 10.48 6.70 6.22
N GLU A 80 9.35 6.13 5.80
CA GLU A 80 8.09 6.18 6.54
C GLU A 80 7.69 4.79 7.01
N ASP A 81 7.30 4.65 8.28
CA ASP A 81 6.69 3.44 8.83
C ASP A 81 5.20 3.39 8.46
N LEU A 82 4.82 2.39 7.66
CA LEU A 82 3.45 2.10 7.24
C LEU A 82 2.88 0.85 7.92
N THR A 83 3.57 0.29 8.91
CA THR A 83 3.20 -0.97 9.58
C THR A 83 1.76 -0.94 10.09
N GLU A 84 1.38 0.10 10.82
CA GLU A 84 0.03 0.23 11.39
C GLU A 84 -1.04 0.41 10.31
N LEU A 85 -0.74 1.17 9.25
CA LEU A 85 -1.63 1.33 8.11
C LEU A 85 -1.92 -0.03 7.46
N ARG A 86 -0.87 -0.80 7.17
CA ARG A 86 -0.98 -2.16 6.59
C ARG A 86 -1.71 -3.13 7.51
N ARG A 87 -1.52 -3.01 8.82
CA ARG A 87 -2.25 -3.80 9.83
C ARG A 87 -3.75 -3.49 9.76
N LEU A 88 -4.13 -2.22 9.76
CA LEU A 88 -5.54 -1.80 9.68
C LEU A 88 -6.18 -2.21 8.35
N GLU A 89 -5.46 -2.09 7.23
CA GLU A 89 -5.93 -2.57 5.92
C GLU A 89 -6.19 -4.07 5.92
N ARG A 90 -5.34 -4.86 6.59
CA ARG A 90 -5.53 -6.31 6.74
C ARG A 90 -6.77 -6.61 7.58
N VAL A 91 -6.87 -6.00 8.77
CA VAL A 91 -8.04 -6.16 9.67
C VAL A 91 -9.33 -5.79 8.94
N ARG A 92 -9.35 -4.68 8.18
CA ARG A 92 -10.52 -4.27 7.40
C ARG A 92 -10.88 -5.30 6.33
N ARG A 93 -9.89 -5.81 5.58
CA ARG A 93 -10.13 -6.83 4.55
C ARG A 93 -10.68 -8.12 5.15
N ASP A 94 -10.08 -8.58 6.24
CA ASP A 94 -10.50 -9.80 6.93
C ASP A 94 -11.92 -9.65 7.49
N PHE A 95 -12.24 -8.48 8.05
CA PHE A 95 -13.60 -8.16 8.51
C PHE A 95 -14.63 -8.20 7.36
N ILE A 96 -14.33 -7.56 6.22
CA ILE A 96 -15.23 -7.57 5.06
C ILE A 96 -15.40 -8.99 4.53
N ALA A 97 -14.32 -9.76 4.44
CA ALA A 97 -14.38 -11.15 3.98
C ALA A 97 -15.25 -11.98 4.93
N ASN A 98 -15.03 -11.89 6.24
CA ASN A 98 -15.79 -12.63 7.24
C ASN A 98 -17.28 -12.30 7.18
N ILE A 99 -17.65 -11.01 7.17
CA ILE A 99 -19.05 -10.61 7.02
C ILE A 99 -19.63 -11.11 5.70
N SER A 100 -18.89 -11.01 4.60
CA SER A 100 -19.36 -11.50 3.30
C SER A 100 -19.62 -13.00 3.30
N HIS A 101 -18.79 -13.78 4.02
CA HIS A 101 -18.98 -15.22 4.17
C HIS A 101 -20.16 -15.55 5.08
N GLU A 102 -20.29 -14.86 6.22
CA GLU A 102 -21.39 -15.07 7.17
C GLU A 102 -22.74 -14.65 6.59
N LEU A 103 -22.78 -13.63 5.74
CA LEU A 103 -24.02 -13.18 5.09
C LEU A 103 -24.41 -14.03 3.86
N ARG A 104 -23.46 -14.71 3.21
CA ARG A 104 -23.74 -15.47 1.98
C ARG A 104 -24.76 -16.58 2.21
N THR A 105 -24.60 -17.32 3.31
CA THR A 105 -25.48 -18.45 3.66
C THR A 105 -26.91 -18.00 4.02
N PRO A 106 -27.14 -17.05 4.95
CA PRO A 106 -28.49 -16.59 5.26
C PRO A 106 -29.16 -15.91 4.06
N LEU A 107 -28.42 -15.15 3.24
CA LEU A 107 -28.98 -14.60 2.00
C LEU A 107 -29.41 -15.69 1.00
N ALA A 108 -28.64 -16.78 0.88
CA ALA A 108 -29.03 -17.91 0.06
C ALA A 108 -30.28 -18.62 0.63
N SER A 109 -30.39 -18.73 1.96
CA SER A 109 -31.56 -19.26 2.66
C SER A 109 -32.81 -18.42 2.39
N VAL A 110 -32.73 -17.10 2.60
CA VAL A 110 -33.82 -16.15 2.29
C VAL A 110 -34.25 -16.26 0.84
N ARG A 111 -33.29 -16.34 -0.08
CA ARG A 111 -33.59 -16.49 -1.51
C ARG A 111 -34.36 -17.78 -1.80
N LEU A 112 -33.93 -18.91 -1.25
CA LEU A 112 -34.61 -20.20 -1.43
C LEU A 112 -36.04 -20.16 -0.86
N LEU A 113 -36.21 -19.58 0.32
CA LEU A 113 -37.52 -19.41 0.95
C LEU A 113 -38.43 -18.51 0.10
N ALA A 114 -37.90 -17.44 -0.48
CA ALA A 114 -38.64 -16.55 -1.36
C ALA A 114 -39.06 -17.24 -2.67
N GLU A 115 -38.15 -18.02 -3.29
CA GLU A 115 -38.46 -18.83 -4.47
C GLU A 115 -39.58 -19.85 -4.16
N THR A 116 -39.52 -20.50 -2.99
CA THR A 116 -40.56 -21.47 -2.58
C THR A 116 -41.89 -20.78 -2.22
N LEU A 117 -41.82 -19.57 -1.65
CA LEU A 117 -42.99 -18.75 -1.36
C LEU A 117 -43.73 -18.37 -2.66
N GLU A 118 -42.99 -17.97 -3.69
CA GLU A 118 -43.54 -17.60 -5.00
C GLU A 118 -44.32 -18.77 -5.62
N GLU A 119 -43.81 -20.00 -5.51
CA GLU A 119 -44.51 -21.20 -5.98
C GLU A 119 -45.79 -21.52 -5.18
N ALA A 120 -45.80 -21.22 -3.88
CA ALA A 120 -46.91 -21.53 -2.98
C ALA A 120 -48.02 -20.46 -2.93
N ILE A 121 -47.73 -19.22 -3.35
CA ILE A 121 -48.58 -18.06 -3.06
C ILE A 121 -50.01 -18.18 -3.60
N ASP A 122 -50.18 -18.80 -4.77
CA ASP A 122 -51.46 -19.00 -5.44
C ASP A 122 -52.07 -20.39 -5.19
N THR A 123 -51.31 -21.33 -4.61
CA THR A 123 -51.70 -22.75 -4.50
C THR A 123 -51.92 -23.23 -3.06
N ASP A 124 -51.17 -22.69 -2.09
CA ASP A 124 -51.19 -23.12 -0.70
C ASP A 124 -50.88 -21.94 0.23
N ARG A 125 -51.94 -21.25 0.64
CA ARG A 125 -51.87 -20.03 1.46
C ARG A 125 -51.20 -20.26 2.82
N ASP A 126 -51.40 -21.42 3.43
CA ASP A 126 -50.84 -21.75 4.75
C ASP A 126 -49.32 -21.97 4.63
N LYS A 127 -48.86 -22.67 3.59
CA LYS A 127 -47.42 -22.77 3.29
C LYS A 127 -46.80 -21.43 2.95
N ALA A 128 -47.49 -20.60 2.18
CA ALA A 128 -47.03 -19.25 1.86
C ALA A 128 -46.81 -18.40 3.14
N GLN A 129 -47.75 -18.44 4.10
CA GLN A 129 -47.56 -17.76 5.38
C GLN A 129 -46.37 -18.32 6.17
N MET A 130 -46.18 -19.65 6.20
CA MET A 130 -45.03 -20.28 6.87
C MET A 130 -43.69 -19.83 6.26
N PHE A 131 -43.57 -19.75 4.93
CA PHE A 131 -42.33 -19.29 4.29
C PHE A 131 -42.06 -17.81 4.55
N LEU A 132 -43.11 -16.97 4.57
CA LEU A 132 -42.98 -15.57 4.94
C LEU A 132 -42.44 -15.40 6.37
N GLU A 133 -43.00 -16.13 7.35
CA GLU A 133 -42.49 -16.10 8.73
C GLU A 133 -41.03 -16.57 8.83
N LYS A 134 -40.64 -17.59 8.06
CA LYS A 134 -39.24 -18.06 8.03
C LYS A 134 -38.28 -17.00 7.47
N ILE A 135 -38.70 -16.27 6.43
CA ILE A 135 -37.92 -15.16 5.88
C ILE A 135 -37.74 -14.06 6.92
N GLU A 136 -38.81 -13.69 7.64
CA GLU A 136 -38.74 -12.68 8.71
C GLU A 136 -37.76 -13.09 9.82
N ASN A 137 -37.76 -14.36 10.21
CA ASN A 137 -36.86 -14.89 11.25
C ASN A 137 -35.39 -14.98 10.80
N GLU A 138 -35.10 -15.14 9.51
CA GLU A 138 -33.72 -15.23 9.00
C GLU A 138 -33.01 -13.86 8.92
N VAL A 139 -33.79 -12.77 8.97
CA VAL A 139 -33.30 -11.37 8.85
C VAL A 139 -33.10 -10.71 10.23
N GLN A 140 -33.57 -11.33 11.32
CA GLN A 140 -33.62 -10.77 12.66
C GLN A 140 -32.40 -11.13 13.53
#